data_AF-A0A506QCV1-F1
#
_entry.id   AF-A0A506QCV1-F1
#
_cell.length_a   1.000
_cell.length_b   1.000
_cell.length_c   1.000
_cell.angle_alpha   90.00
_cell.angle_beta   90.00
_cell.angle_gamma   90.00
#
_symmetry.space_group_name_H-M   'P 1'
#
loop_
_entity.id
_entity.type
_entity.pdbx_description
1 polymer ?
#
loop_
_entity_poly.entity_id
_entity_poly.type
_entity_poly.pdbx_seq_one_letter_code
_entity_poly.pdbx_strand_id
1 'polypeptide(L)'
;MTVQTAEQLDRLERLPPDWTMSYSRQLAEQAQKLWPEQAKPLMQQWQRQRSAAALPTAQLNGWHQGMSSLQKLSDRLNGLDEQKGKYMTVSELKSVVFSTVQAFNQSLPAEEQLRILSQTPAGEPLPAAASARLEMHLKQLNARYAEIKQRAAK
;
A
#
# COMPACT_ATOMS: atom_id res chain seq x y z
N MET A 1 23.71 6.51 29.73
CA MET A 1 23.34 5.34 28.90
C MET A 1 21.89 5.41 28.43
N THR A 2 20.91 5.63 29.32
CA THR A 2 19.47 5.71 28.93
C THR A 2 19.15 6.84 27.93
N VAL A 3 19.78 8.01 28.06
CA VAL A 3 19.60 9.15 27.13
C VAL A 3 20.07 8.81 25.71
N GLN A 4 21.27 8.22 25.56
CA GLN A 4 21.79 7.81 24.25
C GLN A 4 20.92 6.74 23.58
N THR A 5 20.38 5.81 24.36
CA THR A 5 19.45 4.79 23.84
C THR A 5 18.13 5.43 23.38
N ALA A 6 17.60 6.40 24.12
CA ALA A 6 16.39 7.12 23.72
C ALA A 6 16.58 7.89 22.40
N GLU A 7 17.72 8.58 22.24
CA GLU A 7 18.06 9.27 21.00
C GLU A 7 18.22 8.31 19.81
N GLN A 8 18.79 7.13 20.04
CA GLN A 8 18.90 6.10 19.01
C GLN A 8 17.52 5.57 18.58
N LEU A 9 16.59 5.37 19.53
CA LEU A 9 15.23 4.94 19.22
C LEU A 9 14.46 5.99 18.42
N ASP A 10 14.51 7.25 18.84
CA ASP A 10 13.87 8.36 18.11
C ASP A 10 14.44 8.50 16.69
N ARG A 11 15.75 8.32 16.51
CA ARG A 11 16.36 8.31 15.18
C ARG A 11 15.81 7.19 14.29
N LEU A 12 15.60 5.99 14.83
CA LEU A 12 15.07 4.84 14.09
C LEU A 12 13.59 5.04 13.72
N GLU A 13 12.78 5.62 14.61
CA GLU A 13 11.36 5.90 14.35
C GLU A 13 11.14 6.93 13.24
N ARG A 14 12.08 7.89 13.11
CA ARG A 14 12.04 8.93 12.08
C ARG A 14 12.39 8.42 10.68
N LEU A 15 12.98 7.23 10.54
CA LEU A 15 13.32 6.68 9.22
C LEU A 15 12.05 6.50 8.37
N PRO A 16 12.08 6.83 7.07
CA PRO A 16 10.95 6.60 6.18
C PRO A 16 10.76 5.09 5.91
N PRO A 17 9.55 4.64 5.55
CA PRO A 17 9.28 3.22 5.29
C PRO A 17 10.16 2.61 4.19
N ASP A 18 10.58 3.42 3.22
CA ASP A 18 11.42 3.03 2.09
C ASP A 18 12.92 3.23 2.38
N TRP A 19 13.32 3.55 3.62
CA TRP A 19 14.72 3.83 3.99
C TRP A 19 15.69 2.79 3.45
N THR A 20 15.40 1.50 3.65
CA THR A 20 16.25 0.39 3.17
C THR A 20 16.40 0.42 1.64
N MET A 21 15.36 0.80 0.91
CA MET A 21 15.34 0.88 -0.55
C MET A 21 16.11 2.11 -1.05
N SER A 22 15.99 3.24 -0.34
CA SER A 22 16.71 4.47 -0.66
C SER A 22 18.21 4.36 -0.35
N TYR A 23 18.57 3.78 0.80
CA TYR A 23 19.97 3.57 1.18
C TYR A 23 20.66 2.51 0.29
N SER A 24 19.99 1.40 -0.03
CA SER A 24 20.55 0.40 -0.95
C SER A 24 20.78 0.97 -2.36
N ARG A 25 19.91 1.86 -2.84
CA ARG A 25 20.14 2.60 -4.10
C ARG A 25 21.41 3.46 -4.02
N GLN A 26 21.58 4.23 -2.96
CA GLN A 26 22.76 5.09 -2.78
C GLN A 26 24.06 4.27 -2.78
N LEU A 27 24.08 3.11 -2.12
CA LEU A 27 25.23 2.21 -2.14
C LEU A 27 25.52 1.68 -3.55
N ALA A 28 24.48 1.29 -4.28
CA ALA A 28 24.60 0.79 -5.64
C ALA A 28 25.12 1.88 -6.60
N GLU A 29 24.59 3.11 -6.49
CA GLU A 29 25.06 4.27 -7.25
C GLU A 29 26.51 4.66 -6.92
N GLN A 30 26.92 4.54 -5.66
CA GLN A 30 28.31 4.77 -5.26
C GLN A 30 29.24 3.72 -5.90
N ALA A 31 28.86 2.44 -5.85
CA ALA A 31 29.62 1.38 -6.51
C ALA A 31 29.73 1.60 -8.03
N GLN A 32 28.65 2.04 -8.68
CA GLN A 32 28.63 2.36 -10.10
C GLN A 32 29.53 3.55 -10.47
N LYS A 33 29.62 4.56 -9.59
CA LYS A 33 30.52 5.71 -9.78
C LYS A 33 31.99 5.34 -9.62
N LEU A 34 32.30 4.45 -8.67
CA LEU A 34 33.68 4.05 -8.36
C LEU A 34 34.21 2.97 -9.32
N TRP A 35 33.35 2.05 -9.77
CA TRP A 35 33.74 0.88 -10.59
C TRP A 35 32.71 0.60 -11.69
N PRO A 36 32.62 1.44 -12.74
CA PRO A 36 31.52 1.40 -13.70
C PRO A 36 31.42 0.09 -14.49
N GLU A 37 32.54 -0.56 -14.81
CA GLU A 37 32.54 -1.84 -15.54
C GLU A 37 32.26 -3.03 -14.61
N GLN A 38 32.84 -3.04 -13.41
CA GLN A 38 32.65 -4.15 -12.46
C GLN A 38 31.29 -4.11 -11.75
N ALA A 39 30.69 -2.92 -11.60
CA ALA A 39 29.40 -2.74 -10.93
C ALA A 39 28.18 -3.06 -11.83
N LYS A 40 28.34 -3.14 -13.16
CA LYS A 40 27.24 -3.48 -14.10
C LYS A 40 26.43 -4.72 -13.68
N PRO A 41 27.03 -5.90 -13.42
CA PRO A 41 26.27 -7.08 -13.00
C PRO A 41 25.57 -6.89 -11.64
N LEU A 42 26.23 -6.21 -10.70
CA LEU A 42 25.66 -5.87 -9.38
C LEU A 42 24.42 -4.98 -9.54
N MET A 43 24.51 -3.94 -10.38
CA MET A 43 23.39 -3.03 -10.65
C MET A 43 22.20 -3.75 -11.26
N GLN A 44 22.44 -4.60 -12.26
CA GLN A 44 21.39 -5.38 -12.91
C GLN A 44 20.75 -6.39 -11.94
N GLN A 45 21.55 -7.03 -11.09
CA GLN A 45 21.04 -7.93 -10.06
C GLN A 45 20.18 -7.18 -9.04
N TRP A 46 20.67 -6.06 -8.52
CA TRP A 46 19.95 -5.23 -7.56
C TRP A 46 18.62 -4.73 -8.14
N GLN A 47 18.62 -4.23 -9.37
CA GLN A 47 17.40 -3.75 -10.03
C GLN A 47 16.38 -4.88 -10.20
N ARG A 48 16.82 -6.08 -10.61
CA ARG A 48 15.95 -7.26 -10.73
C ARG A 48 15.36 -7.69 -9.39
N GLN A 49 16.18 -7.81 -8.35
CA GLN A 49 15.72 -8.17 -7.01
C GLN A 49 14.71 -7.15 -6.47
N ARG A 50 14.95 -5.86 -6.72
CA ARG A 50 14.04 -4.79 -6.32
C ARG A 50 12.70 -4.86 -7.03
N SER A 51 12.72 -5.03 -8.36
CA SER A 51 11.50 -5.18 -9.15
C SER A 51 10.71 -6.44 -8.76
N ALA A 52 11.41 -7.53 -8.42
CA ALA A 52 10.77 -8.77 -7.98
C ALA A 52 10.17 -8.68 -6.56
N ALA A 53 10.76 -7.87 -5.68
CA ALA A 53 10.25 -7.66 -4.33
C ALA A 53 9.10 -6.63 -4.26
N ALA A 54 8.91 -5.84 -5.32
CA ALA A 54 7.81 -4.88 -5.39
C ALA A 54 6.47 -5.59 -5.61
N LEU A 55 5.42 -5.12 -4.94
CA LEU A 55 4.07 -5.62 -5.18
C LEU A 55 3.69 -5.39 -6.66
N PRO A 56 3.27 -6.43 -7.42
CA PRO A 56 2.91 -6.25 -8.82
C PRO A 56 1.78 -5.23 -8.98
N THR A 57 1.88 -4.36 -9.98
CA THR A 57 0.86 -3.33 -10.25
C THR A 57 -0.53 -3.93 -10.45
N ALA A 58 -0.62 -5.14 -11.00
CA ALA A 58 -1.88 -5.88 -11.13
C ALA A 58 -2.56 -6.13 -9.77
N GLN A 59 -1.79 -6.37 -8.70
CA GLN A 59 -2.34 -6.62 -7.35
C GLN A 59 -2.85 -5.34 -6.68
N LEU A 60 -2.43 -4.15 -7.13
CA LEU A 60 -2.94 -2.87 -6.63
C LEU A 60 -4.40 -2.62 -7.02
N ASN A 61 -4.91 -3.29 -8.06
CA ASN A 61 -6.24 -3.04 -8.59
C ASN A 61 -7.36 -3.77 -7.83
N GLY A 62 -7.05 -4.75 -6.99
CA GLY A 62 -8.04 -5.64 -6.38
C GLY A 62 -9.10 -4.90 -5.56
N TRP A 63 -8.66 -3.92 -4.75
CA TRP A 63 -9.57 -3.09 -3.97
C TRP A 63 -10.52 -2.27 -4.84
N HIS A 64 -9.96 -1.49 -5.77
CA HIS A 64 -10.73 -0.65 -6.68
C HIS A 64 -11.73 -1.47 -7.50
N GLN A 65 -11.31 -2.63 -8.03
CA GLN A 65 -12.18 -3.53 -8.78
C GLN A 65 -13.30 -4.12 -7.91
N GLY A 66 -12.98 -4.54 -6.69
CA GLY A 66 -13.98 -5.00 -5.71
C GLY A 66 -15.01 -3.93 -5.41
N MET A 67 -14.57 -2.71 -5.13
CA MET A 67 -15.44 -1.57 -4.85
C MET A 67 -16.32 -1.20 -6.05
N SER A 68 -15.75 -1.19 -7.26
CA SER A 68 -16.51 -0.96 -8.49
C SER A 68 -17.57 -2.04 -8.71
N SER A 69 -17.26 -3.29 -8.39
CA SER A 69 -18.20 -4.41 -8.51
C SER A 69 -19.34 -4.29 -7.49
N LEU A 70 -19.02 -3.91 -6.25
CA LEU A 70 -20.02 -3.64 -5.21
C LEU A 70 -20.94 -2.47 -5.57
N GLN A 71 -20.39 -1.39 -6.15
CA GLN A 71 -21.19 -0.26 -6.61
C GLN A 71 -22.17 -0.69 -7.70
N LYS A 72 -21.70 -1.42 -8.72
CA LYS A 72 -22.56 -1.95 -9.80
C LYS A 72 -23.67 -2.86 -9.28
N LEU A 73 -23.37 -3.66 -8.25
CA LEU A 73 -24.37 -4.51 -7.60
C LEU A 73 -25.41 -3.65 -6.87
N SER A 74 -24.97 -2.63 -6.13
CA SER A 74 -25.84 -1.65 -5.46
C SER A 74 -26.79 -0.98 -6.46
N ASP A 75 -26.27 -0.50 -7.59
CA ASP A 75 -27.04 0.19 -8.62
C ASP A 75 -28.08 -0.75 -9.26
N ARG A 76 -27.71 -2.01 -9.52
CA ARG A 76 -28.63 -3.04 -10.03
C ARG A 76 -29.74 -3.37 -9.04
N LEU A 77 -29.41 -3.52 -7.75
CA LEU A 77 -30.40 -3.74 -6.71
C LEU A 77 -31.33 -2.53 -6.56
N ASN A 78 -30.80 -1.33 -6.73
CA ASN A 78 -31.61 -0.10 -6.74
C ASN A 78 -32.66 -0.10 -7.84
N GLY A 79 -32.31 -0.54 -9.06
CA GLY A 79 -33.25 -0.68 -10.16
C GLY A 79 -34.28 -1.83 -10.02
N LEU A 80 -33.98 -2.87 -9.23
CA LEU A 80 -34.88 -4.02 -9.06
C LEU A 80 -36.00 -3.81 -8.04
N ASP A 81 -35.90 -2.78 -7.18
CA ASP A 81 -36.93 -2.46 -6.18
C ASP A 81 -38.28 -2.04 -6.81
N GLU A 82 -38.30 -1.79 -8.12
CA GLU A 82 -39.51 -1.52 -8.90
C GLU A 82 -40.34 -2.78 -9.22
N GLN A 83 -39.81 -4.01 -9.01
CA GLN A 83 -40.55 -5.27 -9.25
C GLN A 83 -40.59 -6.16 -8.01
N LYS A 84 -41.64 -5.99 -7.19
CA LYS A 84 -41.87 -6.75 -5.94
C LYS A 84 -42.14 -8.25 -6.19
N GLY A 85 -41.35 -9.15 -5.59
CA GLY A 85 -41.67 -10.58 -5.53
C GLY A 85 -40.73 -11.51 -4.72
N LYS A 86 -41.16 -11.87 -3.50
CA LYS A 86 -41.01 -13.16 -2.78
C LYS A 86 -39.66 -13.85 -2.50
N TYR A 87 -38.51 -13.27 -2.78
CA TYR A 87 -37.21 -13.67 -2.17
C TYR A 87 -36.69 -12.52 -1.30
N MET A 88 -35.66 -12.75 -0.45
CA MET A 88 -35.04 -11.75 0.46
C MET A 88 -35.25 -10.34 -0.08
N THR A 89 -35.95 -9.50 0.66
CA THR A 89 -36.49 -8.26 0.09
C THR A 89 -35.32 -7.50 -0.53
N VAL A 90 -35.49 -6.95 -1.73
CA VAL A 90 -34.42 -6.22 -2.42
C VAL A 90 -33.81 -5.15 -1.49
N SER A 91 -34.60 -4.61 -0.56
CA SER A 91 -34.19 -3.75 0.55
C SER A 91 -33.15 -4.35 1.52
N GLU A 92 -33.27 -5.64 1.89
CA GLU A 92 -32.27 -6.34 2.73
C GLU A 92 -30.95 -6.52 1.98
N LEU A 93 -30.99 -6.89 0.69
CA LEU A 93 -29.80 -6.98 -0.16
C LEU A 93 -29.10 -5.63 -0.32
N LYS A 94 -29.87 -4.56 -0.55
CA LYS A 94 -29.34 -3.18 -0.58
C LYS A 94 -28.65 -2.83 0.73
N SER A 95 -29.23 -3.18 1.87
CA SER A 95 -28.66 -2.90 3.19
C SER A 95 -27.32 -3.63 3.39
N VAL A 96 -27.22 -4.89 2.97
CA VAL A 96 -25.97 -5.67 3.03
C VAL A 96 -24.91 -5.07 2.12
N VAL A 97 -25.24 -4.68 0.88
CA VAL A 97 -24.28 -4.05 -0.02
C VAL A 97 -23.83 -2.69 0.51
N PHE A 98 -24.75 -1.87 1.00
CA PHE A 98 -24.44 -0.57 1.59
C PHE A 98 -23.51 -0.70 2.81
N SER A 99 -23.84 -1.58 3.75
CA SER A 99 -23.00 -1.82 4.94
C SER A 99 -21.63 -2.39 4.58
N THR A 100 -21.55 -3.23 3.54
CA THR A 100 -20.28 -3.75 3.01
C THR A 100 -19.42 -2.63 2.42
N VAL A 101 -20.00 -1.78 1.55
CA VAL A 101 -19.31 -0.61 0.99
C VAL A 101 -18.86 0.34 2.09
N GLN A 102 -19.72 0.60 3.07
CA GLN A 102 -19.38 1.45 4.21
C GLN A 102 -18.21 0.86 5.00
N ALA A 103 -18.23 -0.44 5.31
CA ALA A 103 -17.17 -1.14 6.03
C ALA A 103 -15.84 -1.03 5.31
N PHE A 104 -15.83 -1.23 4.00
CA PHE A 104 -14.62 -1.07 3.19
C PHE A 104 -14.14 0.40 3.14
N ASN A 105 -15.04 1.38 3.04
CA ASN A 105 -14.66 2.79 2.99
C ASN A 105 -14.24 3.39 4.34
N GLN A 106 -14.30 2.64 5.45
CA GLN A 106 -13.84 3.11 6.76
C GLN A 106 -12.35 3.50 6.74
N SER A 107 -11.53 2.80 5.96
CA SER A 107 -10.13 3.16 5.77
C SER A 107 -9.66 2.76 4.37
N LEU A 108 -9.11 3.72 3.63
CA LEU A 108 -8.49 3.45 2.34
C LEU A 108 -7.23 2.58 2.54
N PRO A 109 -7.17 1.34 1.99
CA PRO A 109 -6.02 0.48 2.18
C PRO A 109 -4.76 1.04 1.52
N ALA A 110 -3.59 0.59 1.98
CA ALA A 110 -2.31 1.07 1.47
C ALA A 110 -2.12 0.74 -0.02
N GLU A 111 -2.68 -0.38 -0.48
CA GLU A 111 -2.67 -0.83 -1.88
C GLU A 111 -3.43 0.15 -2.79
N GLU A 112 -4.59 0.66 -2.35
CA GLU A 112 -5.34 1.65 -3.14
C GLU A 112 -4.66 3.01 -3.10
N GLN A 113 -4.06 3.39 -1.97
CA GLN A 113 -3.22 4.60 -1.89
C GLN A 113 -2.02 4.52 -2.85
N LEU A 114 -1.36 3.36 -2.94
CA LEU A 114 -0.29 3.09 -3.90
C LEU A 114 -0.80 3.16 -5.35
N ARG A 115 -1.98 2.59 -5.64
CA ARG A 115 -2.60 2.68 -6.98
C ARG A 115 -2.86 4.12 -7.39
N ILE A 116 -3.38 4.96 -6.48
CA ILE A 116 -3.64 6.39 -6.73
C ILE A 116 -2.32 7.13 -6.98
N LEU A 117 -1.32 6.94 -6.12
CA LEU A 117 0.00 7.57 -6.31
C LEU A 117 0.70 7.11 -7.60
N SER A 118 0.49 5.86 -8.02
CA SER A 118 1.08 5.34 -9.27
C SER A 118 0.48 5.95 -10.55
N GLN A 119 -0.65 6.66 -10.44
CA GLN A 119 -1.24 7.39 -11.57
C GLN A 119 -0.62 8.77 -11.78
N THR A 120 0.23 9.26 -10.86
CA THR A 120 0.98 10.49 -11.09
C THR A 120 1.88 10.33 -12.31
N PRO A 121 1.81 11.24 -13.31
CA PRO A 121 2.60 11.15 -14.53
C PRO A 121 4.10 11.08 -14.24
N ALA A 122 4.83 10.32 -15.06
CA ALA A 122 6.29 10.23 -14.94
C ALA A 122 6.92 11.61 -15.18
N GLY A 123 7.76 12.05 -14.24
CA GLY A 123 8.42 13.37 -14.29
C GLY A 123 7.72 14.46 -13.48
N GLU A 124 6.49 14.22 -13.01
CA GLU A 124 5.82 15.13 -12.08
C GLU A 124 6.15 14.79 -10.61
N PRO A 125 6.23 15.80 -9.73
CA PRO A 125 6.42 15.55 -8.30
C PRO A 125 5.20 14.83 -7.72
N LEU A 126 5.44 13.82 -6.87
CA LEU A 126 4.37 13.14 -6.17
C LEU A 126 3.60 14.11 -5.26
N PRO A 127 2.26 13.99 -5.14
CA PRO A 127 1.50 14.83 -4.23
C PRO A 127 1.96 14.62 -2.78
N ALA A 128 2.46 15.68 -2.14
CA ALA A 128 3.09 15.61 -0.82
C ALA A 128 2.16 15.05 0.27
N ALA A 129 0.90 15.52 0.32
CA ALA A 129 -0.08 15.05 1.29
C ALA A 129 -0.44 13.56 1.09
N ALA A 130 -0.60 13.10 -0.15
CA ALA A 130 -0.89 11.71 -0.43
C ALA A 130 0.30 10.79 -0.10
N SER A 131 1.51 11.26 -0.40
CA SER A 131 2.75 10.55 -0.07
C SER A 131 2.93 10.40 1.44
N ALA A 132 2.80 11.49 2.19
CA ALA A 132 2.91 11.48 3.65
C ALA A 132 1.85 10.57 4.32
N ARG A 133 0.62 10.56 3.78
CA ARG A 133 -0.45 9.67 4.27
C ARG A 133 -0.11 8.20 4.04
N LEU A 134 0.37 7.86 2.84
CA LEU A 134 0.80 6.50 2.54
C LEU A 134 1.97 6.08 3.44
N GLU A 135 2.97 6.94 3.60
CA GLU A 135 4.12 6.65 4.46
C GLU A 135 3.70 6.34 5.90
N MET A 136 2.81 7.15 6.47
CA MET A 136 2.26 6.90 7.81
C MET A 136 1.55 5.54 7.87
N HIS A 137 0.72 5.22 6.88
CA HIS A 137 -0.02 3.95 6.85
C HIS A 137 0.94 2.75 6.74
N LEU A 138 1.98 2.84 5.91
CA LEU A 138 3.02 1.81 5.80
C LEU A 138 3.78 1.61 7.12
N LYS A 139 4.10 2.69 7.85
CA LYS A 139 4.70 2.58 9.20
C LYS A 139 3.80 1.81 10.16
N GLN A 140 2.49 2.12 10.16
CA GLN A 140 1.52 1.45 11.02
C GLN A 140 1.38 -0.05 10.68
N LEU A 141 1.31 -0.39 9.38
CA LEU A 141 1.27 -1.78 8.93
C LEU A 141 2.54 -2.56 9.32
N ASN A 142 3.71 -1.94 9.16
CA ASN A 142 4.98 -2.55 9.55
C ASN A 142 5.08 -2.78 11.07
N ALA A 143 4.65 -1.80 11.87
CA ALA A 143 4.57 -1.95 13.33
C ALA A 143 3.66 -3.11 13.72
N ARG A 144 2.48 -3.22 13.09
CA ARG A 144 1.56 -4.33 13.32
C ARG A 144 2.15 -5.68 12.91
N TYR A 145 2.85 -5.76 11.78
CA TYR A 145 3.54 -6.98 11.37
C TYR A 145 4.63 -7.39 12.36
N ALA A 146 5.41 -6.42 12.88
CA ALA A 146 6.41 -6.67 13.90
C ALA A 146 5.79 -7.22 15.20
N GLU A 147 4.66 -6.67 15.65
CA GLU A 147 3.90 -7.21 16.79
C GLU A 147 3.45 -8.66 16.56
N ILE A 148 2.93 -8.97 15.37
CA ILE A 148 2.49 -10.33 15.01
C ILE A 148 3.68 -11.29 15.08
N LYS A 149 4.84 -10.93 14.50
CA LYS A 149 6.06 -11.73 14.59
C LYS A 149 6.52 -11.94 16.03
N GLN A 150 6.50 -10.90 16.85
CA GLN A 150 6.91 -10.98 18.24
C GLN A 150 5.99 -11.91 19.05
N ARG A 151 4.68 -11.88 18.78
CA ARG A 151 3.72 -12.79 19.42
C ARG A 151 3.90 -14.24 18.99
N ALA A 152 4.17 -14.48 17.71
CA ALA A 152 4.39 -15.83 17.19
C ALA A 152 5.70 -16.48 17.66
N ALA A 153 6.68 -15.67 18.08
CA ALA A 153 7.97 -16.14 18.60
C ALA A 153 7.97 -16.41 20.11
N LYS A 154 6.84 -16.18 20.81
CA LYS A 154 6.63 -16.49 22.23
C LYS A 154 5.83 -17.77 22.37
#